data_AF-A0A8T3P661-F1
#
_entry.id   AF-A0A8T3P661-F1
#
_cell.length_a   1.000
_cell.length_b   1.000
_cell.length_c   1.000
_cell.angle_alpha   90.00
_cell.angle_beta   90.00
_cell.angle_gamma   90.00
#
_symmetry.space_group_name_H-M   'P 1'
#
loop_
_entity.id
_entity.type
_entity.pdbx_description
1 polymer ?
#
loop_
_entity_poly.entity_id
_entity_poly.type
_entity_poly.pdbx_seq_one_letter_code
_entity_poly.pdbx_strand_id
1 'polypeptide(L)'
;MEITVPAGWQASNHFRVIFPSGEGGIDAAVRGPDGAGLVLGWTNNWVGLNSDPCLPVWHVRPDIPVGPTVDDFVDAVVAHPALEVSDPTDVELGDHRGRLLTLTGPSDISGCLNWRPWDPGFYVQGRDNIWHIWVIDVDGFRVLIVAQYFAGTPADIKADLGEMVQSIRFVP
;
A
#
# COMPACT_ATOMS: atom_id res chain seq x y z
N MET A 1 17.51 1.09 -1.42
CA MET A 1 16.59 -0.01 -1.75
C MET A 1 16.67 -0.30 -3.23
N GLU A 2 16.88 -1.55 -3.59
CA GLU A 2 16.90 -2.04 -4.97
C GLU A 2 15.76 -3.05 -5.17
N ILE A 3 15.18 -3.06 -6.37
CA ILE A 3 14.07 -3.95 -6.75
C ILE A 3 14.32 -4.44 -8.17
N THR A 4 14.12 -5.73 -8.43
CA THR A 4 14.10 -6.26 -9.78
C THR A 4 12.71 -6.03 -10.37
N VAL A 5 12.65 -5.25 -11.45
CA VAL A 5 11.40 -4.89 -12.11
C VAL A 5 11.26 -5.72 -13.39
N PRO A 6 10.19 -6.54 -13.55
CA PRO A 6 9.99 -7.33 -14.76
C PRO A 6 9.81 -6.46 -16.00
N ALA A 7 10.05 -7.05 -17.17
CA ALA A 7 9.74 -6.38 -18.44
C ALA A 7 8.24 -6.05 -18.51
N GLY A 8 7.90 -4.94 -19.18
CA GLY A 8 6.51 -4.49 -19.26
C GLY A 8 6.04 -3.67 -18.05
N TRP A 9 6.92 -3.35 -17.10
CA TRP A 9 6.63 -2.44 -15.98
C TRP A 9 7.40 -1.12 -16.13
N GLN A 10 6.85 -0.06 -15.55
CA GLN A 10 7.46 1.26 -15.51
C GLN A 10 7.30 1.89 -14.11
N ALA A 11 8.15 2.87 -13.78
CA ALA A 11 8.15 3.52 -12.47
C ALA A 11 7.81 5.01 -12.59
N SER A 12 6.98 5.50 -11.67
CA SER A 12 6.75 6.93 -11.46
C SER A 12 7.58 7.41 -10.27
N ASN A 13 8.55 8.28 -10.54
CA ASN A 13 9.35 8.92 -9.49
C ASN A 13 8.55 9.94 -8.69
N HIS A 14 7.46 10.48 -9.24
CA HIS A 14 6.63 11.47 -8.55
C HIS A 14 5.77 10.82 -7.46
N PHE A 15 5.19 9.64 -7.75
CA PHE A 15 4.29 8.95 -6.83
C PHE A 15 4.94 7.75 -6.12
N ARG A 16 6.19 7.40 -6.46
CA ARG A 16 6.91 6.20 -5.98
C ARG A 16 6.11 4.92 -6.19
N VAL A 17 5.60 4.74 -7.40
CA VAL A 17 4.81 3.57 -7.81
C VAL A 17 5.47 2.88 -8.99
N ILE A 18 5.59 1.57 -8.95
CA ILE A 18 5.90 0.72 -10.10
C ILE A 18 4.58 0.12 -10.60
N PHE A 19 4.29 0.23 -11.89
CA PHE A 19 2.99 -0.15 -12.47
C PHE A 19 3.15 -0.74 -13.88
N PRO A 20 2.19 -1.55 -14.36
CA PRO A 20 2.24 -2.09 -15.72
C PRO A 20 2.32 -0.97 -16.77
N SER A 21 3.11 -1.21 -17.79
CA SER A 21 3.25 -0.31 -18.93
C SER A 21 2.01 -0.43 -19.83
N GLY A 22 1.54 0.71 -20.35
CA GLY A 22 0.37 0.73 -21.20
C GLY A 22 -0.05 2.15 -21.59
N GLU A 23 -1.03 2.23 -22.47
CA GLU A 23 -1.67 3.50 -22.82
C GLU A 23 -2.40 4.09 -21.61
N GLY A 24 -2.41 5.41 -21.48
CA GLY A 24 -3.03 6.11 -20.35
C GLY A 24 -2.16 6.24 -19.09
N GLY A 25 -0.97 5.63 -19.07
CA GLY A 25 0.02 5.84 -18.00
C GLY A 25 -0.47 5.35 -16.63
N ILE A 26 0.04 5.98 -15.56
CA ILE A 26 -0.24 5.53 -14.18
C ILE A 26 -1.73 5.55 -13.85
N ASP A 27 -2.47 6.59 -14.27
CA ASP A 27 -3.90 6.74 -13.97
C ASP A 27 -4.73 5.57 -14.53
N ALA A 28 -4.38 5.06 -15.70
CA ALA A 28 -5.05 3.90 -16.27
C ALA A 28 -4.57 2.59 -15.61
N ALA A 29 -3.28 2.48 -15.34
CA ALA A 29 -2.66 1.23 -14.88
C ALA A 29 -3.07 0.80 -13.47
N VAL A 30 -3.36 1.75 -12.56
CA VAL A 30 -3.60 1.45 -11.14
C VAL A 30 -5.07 1.39 -10.75
N ARG A 31 -5.98 1.89 -11.59
CA ARG A 31 -7.41 2.02 -11.26
C ARG A 31 -8.19 0.73 -11.47
N GLY A 32 -9.25 0.55 -10.69
CA GLY A 32 -10.14 -0.60 -10.81
C GLY A 32 -10.89 -0.64 -12.15
N PRO A 33 -11.38 -1.82 -12.56
CA PRO A 33 -11.54 -3.04 -11.75
C PRO A 33 -10.42 -4.07 -11.87
N ASP A 34 -9.36 -3.79 -12.63
CA ASP A 34 -8.28 -4.74 -12.96
C ASP A 34 -6.87 -4.14 -12.87
N GLY A 35 -6.73 -2.86 -12.51
CA GLY A 35 -5.44 -2.19 -12.34
C GLY A 35 -4.55 -2.79 -11.24
N ALA A 36 -3.27 -2.44 -11.28
CA ALA A 36 -2.27 -2.96 -10.36
C ALA A 36 -1.10 -1.99 -10.18
N GLY A 37 -0.43 -2.06 -9.03
CA GLY A 37 0.79 -1.30 -8.79
C GLY A 37 1.50 -1.68 -7.50
N LEU A 38 2.80 -1.44 -7.45
CA LEU A 38 3.63 -1.56 -6.26
C LEU A 38 3.99 -0.16 -5.77
N VAL A 39 3.40 0.25 -4.66
CA VAL A 39 3.67 1.52 -3.99
C VAL A 39 4.83 1.35 -3.02
N LEU A 40 5.81 2.24 -3.09
CA LEU A 40 7.07 2.13 -2.36
C LEU A 40 7.29 3.31 -1.41
N GLY A 41 7.76 2.99 -0.20
CA GLY A 41 8.53 3.94 0.59
C GLY A 41 7.71 5.12 1.11
N TRP A 42 6.52 4.85 1.64
CA TRP A 42 5.87 5.76 2.58
C TRP A 42 6.56 5.61 3.94
N THR A 43 7.75 6.21 4.01
CA THR A 43 8.73 6.11 5.10
C THR A 43 8.44 7.14 6.17
N ASN A 44 7.37 6.98 6.95
CA ASN A 44 7.12 7.99 7.97
C ASN A 44 6.58 7.44 9.30
N ASN A 45 7.42 7.59 10.32
CA ASN A 45 7.15 7.31 11.73
C ASN A 45 6.17 8.32 12.38
N TRP A 46 5.59 9.21 11.57
CA TRP A 46 4.63 10.24 11.97
C TRP A 46 3.31 10.15 11.18
N VAL A 47 3.07 9.00 10.54
CA VAL A 47 1.75 8.69 9.97
C VAL A 47 0.70 8.71 11.08
N GLY A 48 -0.52 9.11 10.74
CA GLY A 48 -1.69 8.87 11.57
C GLY A 48 -2.82 8.26 10.75
N LEU A 49 -3.77 7.61 11.42
CA LEU A 49 -4.97 7.05 10.78
C LEU A 49 -6.10 8.08 10.80
N ASN A 50 -6.95 8.04 9.77
CA ASN A 50 -8.19 8.80 9.73
C ASN A 50 -9.31 7.90 10.27
N SER A 51 -9.95 8.32 11.37
CA SER A 51 -11.10 7.59 11.96
C SER A 51 -12.24 7.39 10.97
N ASP A 52 -12.44 8.36 10.08
CA ASP A 52 -13.24 8.26 8.85
C ASP A 52 -12.32 8.33 7.63
N PRO A 53 -12.02 7.19 6.99
CA PRO A 53 -11.22 7.16 5.78
C PRO A 53 -11.91 7.79 4.55
N CYS A 54 -13.23 8.01 4.57
CA CYS A 54 -13.98 8.58 3.44
C CYS A 54 -13.85 10.11 3.42
N LEU A 55 -12.76 10.61 2.84
CA LEU A 55 -12.44 12.03 2.93
C LEU A 55 -13.22 12.86 1.90
N PRO A 56 -13.76 14.03 2.29
CA PRO A 56 -14.37 15.00 1.36
C PRO A 56 -13.32 15.90 0.69
N VAL A 57 -12.05 15.79 1.09
CA VAL A 57 -10.92 16.61 0.66
C VAL A 57 -9.67 15.75 0.49
N TRP A 58 -8.71 16.21 -0.32
CA TRP A 58 -7.51 15.43 -0.66
C TRP A 58 -6.65 15.02 0.54
N HIS A 59 -6.58 15.87 1.56
CA HIS A 59 -5.79 15.66 2.77
C HIS A 59 -6.54 16.23 3.97
N VAL A 60 -6.53 15.48 5.06
CA VAL A 60 -6.89 15.97 6.40
C VAL A 60 -5.75 15.63 7.34
N ARG A 61 -5.65 16.34 8.46
CA ARG A 61 -4.78 15.90 9.55
C ARG A 61 -5.41 14.63 10.14
N PRO A 62 -4.69 13.50 10.22
CA PRO A 62 -5.18 12.32 10.89
C PRO A 62 -5.49 12.58 12.37
N ASP A 63 -6.54 11.93 12.87
CA ASP A 63 -7.06 12.10 14.22
C ASP A 63 -6.75 10.90 15.14
N ILE A 64 -6.29 9.78 14.57
CA ILE A 64 -5.78 8.63 15.32
C ILE A 64 -4.24 8.67 15.28
N PRO A 65 -3.57 8.92 16.42
CA PRO A 65 -2.12 8.89 16.47
C PRO A 65 -1.60 7.46 16.35
N VAL A 66 -0.47 7.30 15.66
CA VAL A 66 0.25 6.03 15.54
C VAL A 66 1.65 6.24 16.09
N GLY A 67 2.13 5.27 16.88
CA GLY A 67 3.51 5.25 17.34
C GLY A 67 4.51 5.03 16.20
N PRO A 68 5.81 5.13 16.48
CA PRO A 68 6.83 5.10 15.44
C PRO A 68 7.15 3.70 14.90
N THR A 69 6.75 2.63 15.59
CA THR A 69 7.20 1.26 15.29
C THR A 69 6.32 0.55 14.24
N VAL A 70 6.79 -0.60 13.76
CA VAL A 70 6.00 -1.50 12.91
C VAL A 70 4.74 -1.96 13.66
N ASP A 71 4.89 -2.44 14.89
CA ASP A 71 3.77 -2.96 15.68
C ASP A 71 2.75 -1.87 15.98
N ASP A 72 3.18 -0.64 16.32
CA ASP A 72 2.26 0.48 16.54
C ASP A 72 1.34 0.73 15.33
N PHE A 73 1.88 0.64 14.10
CA PHE A 73 1.09 0.82 12.89
C PHE A 73 0.16 -0.34 12.62
N VAL A 74 0.67 -1.56 12.74
CA VAL A 74 -0.09 -2.78 12.47
C VAL A 74 -1.25 -2.89 13.46
N ASP A 75 -0.99 -2.68 14.75
CA ASP A 75 -2.00 -2.70 15.80
C ASP A 75 -3.06 -1.62 15.58
N ALA A 76 -2.66 -0.39 15.21
CA ALA A 76 -3.59 0.68 14.91
C ALA A 76 -4.49 0.37 13.70
N VAL A 77 -3.92 -0.21 12.63
CA VAL A 77 -4.67 -0.60 11.42
C VAL A 77 -5.63 -1.75 11.71
N VAL A 78 -5.20 -2.78 12.44
CA VAL A 78 -6.02 -3.94 12.80
C VAL A 78 -7.14 -3.55 13.79
N ALA A 79 -6.87 -2.64 14.73
CA ALA A 79 -7.86 -2.16 15.68
C ALA A 79 -8.88 -1.17 15.08
N HIS A 80 -8.67 -0.73 13.84
CA HIS A 80 -9.50 0.31 13.24
C HIS A 80 -10.88 -0.21 12.82
N PRO A 81 -11.99 0.30 13.37
CA PRO A 81 -13.32 -0.31 13.21
C PRO A 81 -13.90 -0.18 11.80
N ALA A 82 -13.39 0.75 11.00
CA ALA A 82 -13.85 0.98 9.62
C ALA A 82 -13.01 0.28 8.55
N LEU A 83 -11.93 -0.44 8.91
CA LEU A 83 -11.06 -1.12 7.95
C LEU A 83 -11.38 -2.62 7.92
N GLU A 84 -11.44 -3.18 6.72
CA GLU A 84 -11.45 -4.63 6.53
C GLU A 84 -10.01 -5.11 6.35
N VAL A 85 -9.47 -5.76 7.37
CA VAL A 85 -8.05 -6.14 7.44
C VAL A 85 -7.92 -7.61 7.87
N SER A 86 -7.00 -8.34 7.26
CA SER A 86 -6.66 -9.70 7.67
C SER A 86 -5.88 -9.73 8.98
N ASP A 87 -5.83 -10.90 9.62
CA ASP A 87 -4.85 -11.12 10.69
C ASP A 87 -3.42 -10.93 10.15
N PRO A 88 -2.56 -10.16 10.86
CA PRO A 88 -1.20 -9.90 10.41
C PRO A 88 -0.27 -11.09 10.65
N THR A 89 0.51 -11.46 9.65
CA THR A 89 1.52 -12.53 9.73
C THR A 89 2.94 -11.96 9.80
N ASP A 90 3.83 -12.69 10.47
CA ASP A 90 5.25 -12.34 10.49
C ASP A 90 5.90 -12.63 9.13
N VAL A 91 6.75 -11.70 8.69
CA VAL A 91 7.50 -11.83 7.43
C VAL A 91 8.92 -11.32 7.60
N GLU A 92 9.80 -11.82 6.74
CA GLU A 92 11.14 -11.28 6.55
C GLU A 92 11.26 -10.82 5.09
N LEU A 93 11.87 -9.67 4.88
CA LEU A 93 12.15 -9.14 3.56
C LEU A 93 13.60 -8.65 3.49
N GLY A 94 14.43 -9.38 2.74
CA GLY A 94 15.87 -9.32 2.92
C GLY A 94 16.24 -9.79 4.33
N ASP A 95 17.07 -9.01 5.03
CA ASP A 95 17.48 -9.29 6.41
C ASP A 95 16.62 -8.55 7.47
N HIS A 96 15.48 -7.99 7.05
CA HIS A 96 14.62 -7.15 7.88
C HIS A 96 13.29 -7.83 8.21
N ARG A 97 12.89 -7.73 9.48
CA ARG A 97 11.62 -8.27 9.97
C ARG A 97 10.48 -7.28 9.74
N GLY A 98 9.28 -7.82 9.62
CA GLY A 98 8.08 -7.00 9.52
C GLY A 98 6.81 -7.81 9.65
N ARG A 99 5.70 -7.17 9.29
CA ARG A 99 4.37 -7.77 9.26
C ARG A 99 3.76 -7.64 7.88
N LEU A 100 3.01 -8.66 7.48
CA LEU A 100 2.18 -8.66 6.29
C LEU A 100 0.72 -8.69 6.71
N LEU A 101 -0.08 -7.79 6.14
CA LEU A 101 -1.53 -7.76 6.27
C LEU A 101 -2.16 -7.41 4.94
N THR A 102 -3.38 -7.89 4.73
CA THR A 102 -4.22 -7.51 3.60
C THR A 102 -5.28 -6.54 4.07
N LEU A 103 -5.41 -5.40 3.40
CA LEU A 103 -6.54 -4.47 3.55
C LEU A 103 -7.40 -4.52 2.29
N THR A 104 -8.71 -4.67 2.47
CA THR A 104 -9.69 -4.57 1.37
C THR A 104 -10.40 -3.22 1.47
N GLY A 105 -10.28 -2.41 0.41
CA GLY A 105 -11.03 -1.16 0.29
C GLY A 105 -12.53 -1.41 0.18
N PRO A 106 -13.39 -0.45 0.58
CA PRO A 106 -14.83 -0.67 0.62
C PRO A 106 -15.42 -0.85 -0.79
N SER A 107 -16.55 -1.53 -0.85
CA SER A 107 -17.31 -1.76 -2.09
C SER A 107 -18.06 -0.51 -2.59
N ASP A 108 -18.30 0.46 -1.70
CA ASP A 108 -18.85 1.78 -2.03
C ASP A 108 -17.91 2.90 -1.56
N ILE A 109 -17.46 3.70 -2.53
CA ILE A 109 -16.63 4.90 -2.34
C ILE A 109 -17.26 6.14 -2.95
N SER A 110 -18.52 6.07 -3.38
CA SER A 110 -19.18 7.12 -4.19
C SER A 110 -19.34 8.46 -3.46
N GLY A 111 -19.34 8.44 -2.12
CA GLY A 111 -19.39 9.64 -1.28
C GLY A 111 -18.03 10.25 -0.95
N CYS A 112 -16.93 9.59 -1.32
CA CYS A 112 -15.57 9.99 -0.94
C CYS A 112 -14.89 10.68 -2.12
N LEU A 113 -14.20 11.80 -1.89
CA LEU A 113 -13.25 12.32 -2.87
C LEU A 113 -12.06 11.36 -3.01
N ASN A 114 -11.60 10.84 -1.88
CA ASN A 114 -10.60 9.79 -1.78
C ASN A 114 -10.86 8.99 -0.50
N TRP A 115 -10.86 7.67 -0.59
CA TRP A 115 -10.90 6.82 0.59
C TRP A 115 -9.46 6.51 1.03
N ARG A 116 -9.04 7.12 2.13
CA ARG A 116 -7.65 7.16 2.62
C ARG A 116 -7.60 6.79 4.11
N PRO A 117 -7.11 5.59 4.45
CA PRO A 117 -7.08 5.13 5.84
C PRO A 117 -6.01 5.84 6.70
N TRP A 118 -4.95 6.39 6.10
CA TRP A 118 -3.88 7.10 6.82
C TRP A 118 -3.27 8.23 6.00
N ASP A 119 -2.71 9.25 6.68
CA ASP A 119 -2.01 10.39 6.06
C ASP A 119 -0.67 10.66 6.79
N PRO A 120 0.42 11.01 6.09
CA PRO A 120 0.60 10.93 4.63
C PRO A 120 0.46 9.49 4.14
N GLY A 121 -0.33 9.33 3.08
CA GLY A 121 -0.62 8.04 2.48
C GLY A 121 -1.20 8.16 1.08
N PHE A 122 -1.32 7.01 0.42
CA PHE A 122 -2.09 6.86 -0.80
C PHE A 122 -3.56 6.54 -0.44
N TYR A 123 -4.41 6.45 -1.45
CA TYR A 123 -5.84 6.16 -1.30
C TYR A 123 -6.21 5.03 -2.25
N VAL A 124 -7.30 4.32 -1.97
CA VAL A 124 -7.76 3.20 -2.80
C VAL A 124 -8.07 3.66 -4.22
N GLN A 125 -7.66 2.88 -5.21
CA GLN A 125 -7.77 3.24 -6.63
C GLN A 125 -9.10 2.77 -7.26
N GLY A 126 -10.09 2.47 -6.43
CA GLY A 126 -11.40 1.98 -6.82
C GLY A 126 -12.07 1.21 -5.68
N ARG A 127 -13.32 0.81 -5.91
CA ARG A 127 -14.03 -0.14 -5.03
C ARG A 127 -13.29 -1.47 -4.94
N ASP A 128 -13.37 -2.12 -3.78
CA ASP A 128 -12.82 -3.46 -3.56
C ASP A 128 -11.31 -3.56 -3.91
N ASN A 129 -10.57 -2.45 -3.79
CA ASN A 129 -9.13 -2.44 -4.04
C ASN A 129 -8.43 -3.22 -2.93
N ILE A 130 -7.65 -4.22 -3.30
CA ILE A 130 -6.94 -5.11 -2.39
C ILE A 130 -5.51 -4.61 -2.23
N TRP A 131 -5.09 -4.37 -1.00
CA TRP A 131 -3.74 -3.97 -0.65
C TRP A 131 -3.07 -5.07 0.16
N HIS A 132 -2.01 -5.66 -0.37
CA HIS A 132 -1.07 -6.45 0.41
C HIS A 132 0.03 -5.51 0.91
N ILE A 133 0.13 -5.38 2.23
CA ILE A 133 0.94 -4.36 2.88
C ILE A 133 2.03 -5.05 3.68
N TRP A 134 3.28 -4.86 3.24
CA TRP A 134 4.45 -5.22 4.02
C TRP A 134 4.89 -3.99 4.82
N VAL A 135 4.87 -4.13 6.14
CA VAL A 135 5.33 -3.13 7.09
C VAL A 135 6.64 -3.63 7.68
N ILE A 136 7.75 -3.13 7.16
CA ILE A 136 9.10 -3.65 7.43
C ILE A 136 9.86 -2.69 8.35
N ASP A 137 10.58 -3.23 9.33
CA ASP A 137 11.52 -2.49 10.17
C ASP A 137 12.91 -2.51 9.54
N VAL A 138 13.31 -1.37 8.97
CA VAL A 138 14.63 -1.17 8.39
C VAL A 138 15.44 -0.28 9.32
N ASP A 139 16.25 -0.88 10.18
CA ASP A 139 17.13 -0.20 11.13
C ASP A 139 16.41 0.84 12.02
N GLY A 140 15.20 0.50 12.49
CA GLY A 140 14.35 1.36 13.31
C GLY A 140 13.42 2.27 12.49
N PHE A 141 13.45 2.19 11.16
CA PHE A 141 12.56 2.92 10.28
C PHE A 141 11.46 2.01 9.73
N ARG A 142 10.21 2.39 9.97
CA ARG A 142 9.05 1.75 9.36
C ARG A 142 8.98 2.06 7.85
N VAL A 143 9.05 1.03 7.03
CA VAL A 143 8.90 1.08 5.57
C VAL A 143 7.63 0.35 5.17
N LEU A 144 6.74 1.04 4.45
CA LEU A 144 5.56 0.43 3.83
C LEU A 144 5.85 0.13 2.36
N ILE A 145 5.59 -1.12 1.98
CA ILE A 145 5.56 -1.59 0.59
C ILE A 145 4.16 -2.15 0.35
N VAL A 146 3.46 -1.64 -0.65
CA VAL A 146 2.06 -2.02 -0.88
C VAL A 146 1.88 -2.51 -2.30
N ALA A 147 1.57 -3.79 -2.46
CA ALA A 147 1.05 -4.30 -3.71
C ALA A 147 -0.46 -4.06 -3.72
N GLN A 148 -0.91 -3.17 -4.60
CA GLN A 148 -2.32 -2.86 -4.78
C GLN A 148 -2.82 -3.50 -6.08
N TYR A 149 -3.99 -4.13 -6.04
CA TYR A 149 -4.64 -4.75 -7.20
C TYR A 149 -6.13 -4.97 -6.94
N PHE A 150 -6.81 -5.63 -7.87
CA PHE A 150 -8.23 -5.98 -7.76
C PHE A 150 -8.46 -7.47 -8.04
N ALA A 151 -9.66 -7.95 -7.76
CA ALA A 151 -10.08 -9.31 -8.11
C ALA A 151 -9.89 -9.57 -9.62
N GLY A 152 -10.21 -8.59 -10.47
CA GLY A 152 -10.09 -8.66 -11.93
C GLY A 152 -8.67 -8.56 -12.47
N THR A 153 -7.68 -8.18 -11.66
CA THR A 153 -6.28 -8.08 -12.11
C THR A 153 -5.77 -9.46 -12.60
N PRO A 154 -5.10 -9.52 -13.77
CA PRO A 154 -4.53 -10.76 -14.30
C PRO A 154 -3.59 -11.47 -13.32
N ALA A 155 -3.57 -12.80 -13.36
CA ALA A 155 -2.84 -13.63 -12.40
C ALA A 155 -1.30 -13.48 -12.52
N ASP A 156 -0.79 -13.30 -13.73
CA ASP A 156 0.60 -13.00 -14.03
C ASP A 156 1.02 -11.64 -13.45
N ILE A 157 0.19 -10.60 -13.60
CA ILE A 157 0.45 -9.28 -12.99
C ILE A 157 0.46 -9.37 -11.46
N LYS A 158 -0.42 -10.17 -10.84
CA LYS A 158 -0.38 -10.43 -9.38
C LYS A 158 0.89 -11.17 -8.97
N ALA A 159 1.35 -12.13 -9.78
CA ALA A 159 2.59 -12.86 -9.52
C ALA A 159 3.80 -11.92 -9.59
N ASP A 160 3.87 -11.08 -10.62
CA ASP A 160 4.92 -10.07 -10.80
C ASP A 160 5.03 -9.12 -9.59
N LEU A 161 3.90 -8.68 -9.02
CA LEU A 161 3.90 -7.87 -7.79
C LEU A 161 4.57 -8.60 -6.62
N GLY A 162 4.25 -9.89 -6.44
CA GLY A 162 4.86 -10.73 -5.42
C GLY A 162 6.36 -10.92 -5.66
N GLU A 163 6.76 -11.20 -6.89
CA GLU A 163 8.17 -11.37 -7.28
C GLU A 163 8.97 -10.08 -7.08
N MET A 164 8.42 -8.92 -7.45
CA MET A 164 9.04 -7.63 -7.19
C MET A 164 9.28 -7.43 -5.70
N VAL A 165 8.28 -7.68 -4.84
CA VAL A 165 8.45 -7.57 -3.39
C VAL A 165 9.54 -8.49 -2.90
N GLN A 166 9.53 -9.77 -3.29
CA GLN A 166 10.54 -10.75 -2.87
C GLN A 166 11.96 -10.42 -3.37
N SER A 167 12.08 -9.65 -4.44
CA SER A 167 13.36 -9.18 -4.96
C SER A 167 13.96 -7.98 -4.21
N ILE A 168 13.20 -7.38 -3.29
CA ILE A 168 13.61 -6.17 -2.58
C ILE A 168 14.87 -6.44 -1.77
N ARG A 169 15.88 -5.59 -1.97
CA ARG A 169 17.08 -5.53 -1.14
C ARG A 169 17.24 -4.15 -0.54
N PHE A 170 17.41 -4.10 0.77
CA PHE A 170 17.81 -2.89 1.46
C PHE A 170 19.33 -2.77 1.38
N VAL A 171 19.78 -1.74 0.68
CA VAL A 171 21.21 -1.47 0.45
C VAL A 171 21.58 -0.17 1.19
N PRO A 172 22.83 -0.05 1.69
CA PRO A 172 23.34 1.17 2.30
C PRO A 172 23.20 2.42 1.44
#